data_AF-A0A497K070-F1
#
_entry.id   AF-A0A497K070-F1
#
_cell.length_a   1.000
_cell.length_b   1.000
_cell.length_c   1.000
_cell.angle_alpha   90.00
_cell.angle_beta   90.00
_cell.angle_gamma   90.00
#
_symmetry.space_group_name_H-M   'P 1'
#
loop_
_entity.id
_entity.type
_entity.pdbx_description
1 polymer ?
#
loop_
_entity_poly.entity_id
_entity_poly.type
_entity_poly.pdbx_seq_one_letter_code
_entity_poly.pdbx_strand_id
1 'polypeptide(L)'
;MIFPVEDKCSLCGAEFPSFLLNRCSRCGRLYCNNCIIQGKDGEPICLNCAKKIITPKILWRSKYTYLREYLASKAIFSERIRLSFRRIEEIIGDRLPQSAYNNPEWWSNRPGRSHSESWLSVGWTVEKINLEKKEVIFRRIKPIERNSKRKRRHKRLSEEFKLLALKRKKRKRIRSKRKITEAIIRMKNLKRRLPQEKLRLNKQRSAYQKRLYRLDVKPE
;
A
#
# COMPACT_ATOMS: atom_id res chain seq x y z
N MET A 1 10.16 26.74 36.57
CA MET A 1 9.05 26.87 35.60
C MET A 1 9.33 25.93 34.44
N ILE A 2 8.50 24.91 34.26
CA ILE A 2 8.62 23.97 33.13
C ILE A 2 7.92 24.65 31.97
N PHE A 3 8.67 25.15 30.99
CA PHE A 3 8.08 25.66 29.76
C PHE A 3 7.43 24.47 29.04
N PRO A 4 6.12 24.53 28.72
CA PRO A 4 5.49 23.48 27.94
C PRO A 4 6.25 23.36 26.62
N VAL A 5 6.66 22.15 26.27
CA VAL A 5 7.24 21.89 24.94
C VAL A 5 6.10 22.09 23.94
N GLU A 6 6.21 23.17 23.18
CA GLU A 6 5.27 23.55 22.14
C GLU A 6 5.59 22.76 20.87
N ASP A 7 4.61 21.98 20.43
CA ASP A 7 4.67 21.19 19.21
C ASP A 7 3.64 21.74 18.21
N LYS A 8 3.93 21.62 16.92
CA LYS A 8 3.07 22.17 15.86
C LYS A 8 2.10 21.12 15.34
N CYS A 9 0.85 21.50 15.17
CA CYS A 9 -0.13 20.68 14.47
C CYS A 9 0.27 20.56 12.99
N SER A 10 0.37 19.33 12.49
CA SER A 10 0.79 19.07 11.10
C SER A 10 -0.26 19.42 10.03
N LEU A 11 -1.47 19.87 10.41
CA LEU A 11 -2.54 20.28 9.50
C LEU A 11 -2.74 21.80 9.49
N CYS A 12 -3.01 22.41 10.65
CA CYS A 12 -3.25 23.85 10.75
C CYS A 12 -1.99 24.68 11.03
N GLY A 13 -0.87 24.05 11.42
CA GLY A 13 0.40 24.75 11.69
C GLY A 13 0.46 25.52 13.02
N ALA A 14 -0.64 25.61 13.76
CA ALA A 14 -0.68 26.26 15.07
C ALA A 14 0.14 25.49 16.12
N GLU A 15 0.72 26.25 17.05
CA GLU A 15 1.51 25.76 18.18
C GLU A 15 0.59 25.37 19.32
N PHE A 16 0.77 24.15 19.83
CA PHE A 16 0.02 23.64 20.97
C PHE A 16 0.99 23.00 21.95
N PRO A 17 0.68 23.03 23.26
CA PRO A 17 1.34 22.15 24.20
C PRO A 17 1.24 20.69 23.76
N SER A 18 2.34 19.95 23.84
CA SER A 18 2.43 18.56 23.34
C SER A 18 1.33 17.60 23.85
N PHE A 19 0.80 17.83 25.06
CA PHE A 19 -0.28 17.01 25.65
C PHE A 19 -1.66 17.22 25.00
N LEU A 20 -1.88 18.33 24.28
CA LEU A 20 -3.13 18.60 23.54
C LEU A 20 -3.10 18.06 22.11
N LEU A 21 -1.98 17.48 21.69
CA LEU A 21 -1.83 16.92 20.36
C LEU A 21 -2.01 15.41 20.37
N ASN A 22 -2.83 14.93 19.44
CA ASN A 22 -3.09 13.52 19.23
C ASN A 22 -2.28 12.99 18.05
N ARG A 23 -1.76 11.77 18.20
CA ARG A 23 -1.05 11.06 17.13
C ARG A 23 -2.05 10.31 16.25
N CYS A 24 -1.99 10.55 14.95
CA CYS A 24 -2.81 9.80 14.00
C CYS A 24 -2.30 8.36 13.80
N SER A 25 -3.18 7.36 13.92
CA SER A 25 -2.84 5.92 13.74
C SER A 25 -2.28 5.58 12.36
N ARG A 26 -2.65 6.34 11.31
CA ARG A 26 -2.23 6.04 9.92
C ARG A 26 -0.93 6.71 9.48
N CYS A 27 -0.74 7.98 9.80
CA CYS A 27 0.43 8.74 9.34
C CYS A 27 1.46 9.02 10.45
N GLY A 28 1.12 8.77 11.71
CA GLY A 28 2.02 8.92 12.86
C GLY A 28 2.37 10.36 13.24
N ARG A 29 1.78 11.35 12.58
CA ARG A 29 1.98 12.79 12.88
C ARG A 29 1.04 13.28 13.98
N LEU A 30 1.42 14.41 14.59
CA LEU A 30 0.68 15.09 15.66
C LEU A 30 -0.32 16.12 15.09
N TYR A 31 -1.53 16.11 15.64
CA TYR A 31 -2.64 16.96 15.24
C TYR A 31 -3.42 17.45 16.45
N CYS A 32 -3.97 18.66 16.39
CA CYS A 32 -4.89 19.16 17.40
C CYS A 32 -6.25 18.43 17.33
N ASN A 33 -7.06 18.55 18.39
CA ASN A 33 -8.39 17.94 18.48
C ASN A 33 -9.31 18.30 17.30
N ASN A 34 -9.21 19.52 16.77
CA ASN A 34 -10.02 19.95 15.62
C ASN A 34 -9.58 19.31 14.30
N CYS A 35 -8.33 18.85 14.21
CA CYS A 35 -7.74 18.26 13.02
C CYS A 35 -7.79 16.73 13.01
N ILE A 36 -8.47 16.14 14.01
CA ILE A 36 -8.58 14.70 14.20
C ILE A 36 -10.05 14.27 14.30
N ILE A 37 -10.35 13.10 13.78
CA ILE A 37 -11.65 12.44 13.89
C ILE A 37 -11.46 11.07 14.51
N GLN A 38 -12.50 10.57 15.16
CA GLN A 38 -12.54 9.19 15.67
C GLN A 38 -13.10 8.28 14.57
N GLY A 39 -12.35 7.23 14.23
CA GLY A 39 -12.79 6.22 13.28
C GLY A 39 -13.85 5.27 13.87
N LYS A 40 -14.23 4.24 13.11
CA LYS A 40 -15.21 3.22 13.55
C LYS A 40 -14.79 2.48 14.82
N ASP A 41 -13.49 2.31 15.00
CA ASP A 41 -12.90 1.57 16.13
C ASP A 41 -12.42 2.51 17.26
N GLY A 42 -12.82 3.78 17.24
CA GLY A 42 -12.36 4.80 18.20
C GLY A 42 -10.92 5.30 17.96
N GLU A 43 -10.25 4.82 16.90
CA GLU A 43 -8.89 5.25 16.59
C GLU A 43 -8.81 6.71 16.12
N PRO A 44 -7.82 7.49 16.60
CA PRO A 44 -7.60 8.86 16.16
C PRO A 44 -7.02 8.93 14.73
N ILE A 45 -7.80 9.47 13.79
CA ILE A 45 -7.43 9.62 12.37
C ILE A 45 -7.45 11.10 11.99
N CYS A 46 -6.38 11.61 11.37
CA CYS A 46 -6.37 13.01 10.92
C CYS A 46 -7.27 13.23 9.70
N LEU A 47 -7.75 14.46 9.50
CA LEU A 47 -8.65 14.81 8.39
C LEU A 47 -8.11 14.42 7.00
N ASN A 48 -6.80 14.53 6.78
CA ASN A 48 -6.20 14.10 5.51
C ASN A 48 -6.21 12.58 5.32
N CYS A 49 -5.98 11.82 6.39
CA CYS A 49 -6.07 10.36 6.35
C CYS A 49 -7.53 9.90 6.19
N ALA A 50 -8.47 10.57 6.86
CA ALA A 50 -9.90 10.35 6.71
C ALA A 50 -10.37 10.65 5.28
N LYS A 51 -9.98 11.80 4.72
CA LYS A 51 -10.23 12.17 3.33
C LYS A 51 -9.76 11.07 2.39
N LYS A 52 -8.53 10.56 2.55
CA LYS A 52 -8.00 9.46 1.72
C LYS A 52 -8.78 8.15 1.82
N ILE A 53 -9.49 7.89 2.91
CA ILE A 53 -10.34 6.70 3.08
C ILE A 53 -11.64 6.87 2.28
N ILE A 54 -12.24 8.06 2.39
CA ILE A 54 -13.56 8.34 1.81
C ILE A 54 -13.45 8.68 0.32
N THR A 55 -12.39 9.38 -0.08
CA THR A 55 -12.16 9.69 -1.49
C THR A 55 -11.84 8.40 -2.23
N PRO A 56 -12.60 8.03 -3.27
CA PRO A 56 -12.23 6.89 -4.10
C PRO A 56 -10.83 7.14 -4.64
N LYS A 57 -9.93 6.17 -4.47
CA LYS A 57 -8.60 6.23 -5.06
C LYS A 57 -8.82 6.37 -6.56
N ILE A 58 -8.50 7.54 -7.12
CA ILE A 58 -8.42 7.75 -8.56
C ILE A 58 -7.21 6.95 -9.02
N LEU A 59 -7.40 5.63 -9.10
CA LEU A 59 -6.76 4.85 -10.14
C LEU A 59 -7.15 5.58 -11.42
N TRP A 60 -6.18 5.94 -12.23
CA TRP A 60 -6.41 6.41 -13.58
C TRP A 60 -7.23 5.32 -14.28
N ARG A 61 -8.55 5.42 -14.17
CA ARG A 61 -9.49 4.51 -14.78
C ARG A 61 -9.31 4.78 -16.26
N SER A 62 -8.92 3.75 -17.02
CA SER A 62 -8.94 3.89 -18.47
C SER A 62 -10.36 4.26 -18.88
N LYS A 63 -10.51 5.09 -19.90
CA LYS A 63 -11.82 5.44 -20.48
C LYS A 63 -12.76 4.22 -20.63
N TYR A 64 -12.19 3.05 -20.88
CA TYR A 64 -12.92 1.79 -21.11
C TYR A 64 -13.28 1.00 -19.84
N THR A 65 -13.10 1.54 -18.63
CA THR A 65 -13.44 0.81 -17.39
C THR A 65 -14.93 0.52 -17.26
N TYR A 66 -15.80 1.42 -17.71
CA TYR A 66 -17.25 1.20 -17.64
C TYR A 66 -17.69 0.08 -18.58
N LEU A 67 -17.08 -0.01 -19.77
CA LEU A 67 -17.31 -1.13 -20.69
C LEU A 67 -16.91 -2.46 -20.05
N ARG A 68 -15.76 -2.48 -19.35
CA ARG A 68 -15.29 -3.64 -18.59
C ARG A 68 -16.31 -4.08 -17.53
N GLU A 69 -16.78 -3.15 -16.71
CA GLU A 69 -17.75 -3.43 -15.64
C GLU A 69 -19.10 -3.89 -16.20
N TYR A 70 -19.55 -3.28 -17.30
CA TYR A 70 -20.75 -3.70 -18.01
C TYR A 70 -20.66 -5.15 -18.49
N LEU A 71 -19.58 -5.51 -19.20
CA LEU A 71 -19.36 -6.88 -19.66
C LEU A 71 -19.22 -7.87 -18.48
N ALA A 72 -18.63 -7.45 -17.35
CA ALA A 72 -18.54 -8.28 -16.15
C ALA A 72 -19.92 -8.61 -15.59
N SER A 73 -20.79 -7.62 -15.44
CA SER A 73 -22.16 -7.83 -14.94
C SER A 73 -22.99 -8.72 -15.87
N LYS A 74 -22.82 -8.57 -17.19
CA LYS A 74 -23.55 -9.39 -18.18
C LYS A 74 -23.02 -10.81 -18.31
N ALA A 75 -21.79 -11.08 -17.86
CA ALA A 75 -21.20 -12.42 -17.86
C ALA A 75 -22.01 -13.45 -17.06
N ILE A 76 -22.84 -13.00 -16.12
CA ILE A 76 -23.70 -13.86 -15.30
C ILE A 76 -24.80 -14.52 -16.15
N PHE A 77 -25.32 -13.81 -17.16
CA PHE A 77 -26.56 -14.21 -17.85
C PHE A 77 -26.37 -14.55 -19.33
N SER A 78 -25.25 -14.16 -19.94
CA SER A 78 -25.09 -14.28 -21.39
C SER A 78 -23.68 -14.71 -21.77
N GLU A 79 -23.58 -15.63 -22.73
CA GLU A 79 -22.30 -16.03 -23.34
C GLU A 79 -21.91 -15.15 -24.53
N ARG A 80 -22.89 -14.51 -25.18
CA ARG A 80 -22.69 -13.60 -26.31
C ARG A 80 -23.52 -12.34 -26.13
N ILE A 81 -22.94 -11.20 -26.48
CA ILE A 81 -23.60 -9.89 -26.37
C ILE A 81 -23.34 -9.12 -27.66
N ARG A 82 -24.40 -8.62 -28.27
CA ARG A 82 -24.33 -7.68 -29.39
C ARG A 82 -24.47 -6.26 -28.85
N LEU A 83 -23.52 -5.38 -29.17
CA LEU A 83 -23.56 -3.98 -28.81
C LEU A 83 -23.34 -3.11 -30.05
N SER A 84 -24.16 -2.08 -30.22
CA SER A 84 -23.91 -1.03 -31.20
C SER A 84 -22.83 -0.07 -30.69
N PHE A 85 -22.16 0.64 -31.60
CA PHE A 85 -21.10 1.57 -31.22
C PHE A 85 -21.65 2.70 -30.36
N ARG A 86 -22.85 3.21 -30.69
CA ARG A 86 -23.57 4.18 -29.88
C ARG A 86 -23.79 3.67 -28.45
N ARG A 87 -24.20 2.42 -28.28
CA ARG A 87 -24.39 1.84 -26.95
C ARG A 87 -23.08 1.74 -26.17
N ILE A 88 -21.97 1.44 -26.86
CA ILE A 88 -20.64 1.40 -26.26
C ILE A 88 -20.21 2.80 -25.80
N GLU A 89 -20.45 3.83 -26.60
CA GLU A 89 -20.18 5.23 -26.23
C GLU A 89 -21.00 5.68 -25.02
N GLU A 90 -22.28 5.31 -24.96
CA GLU A 90 -23.16 5.56 -23.81
C GLU A 90 -22.61 4.89 -22.53
N ILE A 91 -22.13 3.65 -22.63
CA ILE A 91 -21.56 2.92 -21.49
C ILE A 91 -20.25 3.57 -21.04
N ILE A 92 -19.40 3.97 -21.99
CA ILE A 92 -18.11 4.62 -21.71
C ILE A 92 -18.29 6.04 -21.19
N GLY A 93 -19.38 6.71 -21.57
CA GLY A 93 -19.63 8.13 -21.31
C GLY A 93 -18.81 9.07 -22.20
N ASP A 94 -18.23 8.56 -23.29
CA ASP A 94 -17.36 9.32 -24.20
C ASP A 94 -17.33 8.66 -25.59
N ARG A 95 -17.06 9.44 -26.63
CA ARG A 95 -17.11 9.02 -28.04
C ARG A 95 -15.97 8.07 -28.40
N LEU A 96 -16.25 7.10 -29.26
CA LEU A 96 -15.22 6.20 -29.77
C LEU A 96 -14.31 6.96 -30.74
N PRO A 97 -13.00 6.67 -30.76
CA PRO A 97 -12.09 7.32 -31.70
C PRO A 97 -12.42 6.91 -33.14
N GLN A 98 -12.13 7.79 -34.12
CA GLN A 98 -12.38 7.51 -35.54
C GLN A 98 -11.75 6.19 -36.02
N SER A 99 -10.62 5.79 -35.43
CA SER A 99 -9.98 4.51 -35.70
C SER A 99 -10.86 3.30 -35.41
N ALA A 100 -11.77 3.39 -34.43
CA ALA A 100 -12.71 2.31 -34.10
C ALA A 100 -13.79 2.14 -35.18
N TYR A 101 -14.12 3.20 -35.90
CA TYR A 101 -15.08 3.21 -37.01
C TYR A 101 -14.46 2.74 -38.32
N ASN A 102 -13.21 3.12 -38.57
CA ASN A 102 -12.59 2.86 -39.87
C ASN A 102 -11.80 1.54 -39.89
N ASN A 103 -11.20 1.13 -38.78
CA ASN A 103 -10.26 0.01 -38.75
C ASN A 103 -10.78 -1.14 -37.88
N PRO A 104 -11.05 -2.34 -38.46
CA PRO A 104 -11.47 -3.50 -37.68
C PRO A 104 -10.36 -3.99 -36.72
N GLU A 105 -9.09 -3.73 -37.04
CA GLU A 105 -7.92 -4.00 -36.18
C GLU A 105 -8.00 -3.30 -34.82
N TRP A 106 -8.75 -2.19 -34.71
CA TRP A 106 -8.97 -1.52 -33.42
C TRP A 106 -9.72 -2.42 -32.43
N TRP A 107 -10.60 -3.27 -32.93
CA TRP A 107 -11.36 -4.26 -32.15
C TRP A 107 -10.62 -5.59 -31.97
N SER A 108 -9.33 -5.65 -32.31
CA SER A 108 -8.54 -6.86 -32.17
C SER A 108 -8.34 -7.27 -30.71
N ASN A 109 -8.27 -8.59 -30.47
CA ASN A 109 -8.06 -9.17 -29.14
C ASN A 109 -6.58 -9.17 -28.72
N ARG A 110 -5.82 -8.11 -29.04
CA ARG A 110 -4.39 -8.00 -28.69
C ARG A 110 -4.21 -7.37 -27.30
N PRO A 111 -3.48 -8.00 -26.36
CA PRO A 111 -3.22 -7.42 -25.04
C PRO A 111 -2.30 -6.18 -25.16
N GLY A 112 -2.34 -5.29 -24.15
CA GLY A 112 -1.45 -4.11 -24.08
C GLY A 112 -2.03 -2.82 -24.68
N ARG A 113 -3.27 -2.82 -25.18
CA ARG A 113 -4.01 -1.60 -25.52
C ARG A 113 -5.14 -1.37 -24.53
N SER A 114 -5.35 -0.11 -24.13
CA SER A 114 -6.32 0.22 -23.07
C SER A 114 -7.77 -0.19 -23.39
N HIS A 115 -8.16 -0.20 -24.66
CA HIS A 115 -9.47 -0.66 -25.11
C HIS A 115 -9.56 -2.19 -25.05
N SER A 116 -8.61 -2.91 -25.66
CA SER A 116 -8.66 -4.37 -25.69
C SER A 116 -8.53 -5.01 -24.32
N GLU A 117 -7.74 -4.42 -23.43
CA GLU A 117 -7.65 -4.80 -22.02
C GLU A 117 -9.03 -4.80 -21.34
N SER A 118 -9.95 -3.93 -21.75
CA SER A 118 -11.26 -3.77 -21.10
C SER A 118 -12.15 -5.00 -21.24
N TRP A 119 -12.17 -5.67 -22.40
CA TRP A 119 -12.93 -6.92 -22.54
C TRP A 119 -12.09 -8.15 -22.18
N LEU A 120 -10.80 -8.15 -22.52
CA LEU A 120 -9.90 -9.28 -22.23
C LEU A 120 -9.73 -9.54 -20.74
N SER A 121 -9.62 -8.49 -19.91
CA SER A 121 -9.45 -8.63 -18.46
C SER A 121 -10.63 -9.32 -17.76
N VAL A 122 -11.80 -9.33 -18.39
CA VAL A 122 -13.04 -9.95 -17.89
C VAL A 122 -13.33 -11.28 -18.58
N GLY A 123 -12.40 -11.77 -19.40
CA GLY A 123 -12.58 -13.01 -20.14
C GLY A 123 -13.60 -12.91 -21.28
N TRP A 124 -13.77 -11.72 -21.86
CA TRP A 124 -14.53 -11.52 -23.09
C TRP A 124 -13.58 -11.30 -24.27
N THR A 125 -14.00 -11.71 -25.46
CA THR A 125 -13.33 -11.41 -26.73
C THR A 125 -14.32 -10.89 -27.74
N VAL A 126 -13.83 -10.09 -28.68
CA VAL A 126 -14.59 -9.71 -29.86
C VAL A 126 -14.64 -10.90 -30.81
N GLU A 127 -15.83 -11.33 -31.20
CA GLU A 127 -16.07 -12.46 -32.11
C GLU A 127 -16.27 -11.98 -33.55
N LYS A 128 -17.14 -10.99 -33.75
CA LYS A 128 -17.42 -10.39 -35.06
C LYS A 128 -17.65 -8.89 -34.92
N ILE A 129 -17.22 -8.13 -35.93
CA ILE A 129 -17.47 -6.69 -36.05
C ILE A 129 -18.19 -6.46 -37.36
N ASN A 130 -19.24 -5.65 -37.34
CA ASN A 130 -19.91 -5.15 -38.52
C ASN A 130 -19.77 -3.63 -38.54
N LEU A 131 -18.89 -3.11 -39.41
CA LEU A 131 -18.60 -1.66 -39.50
C LEU A 131 -19.74 -0.89 -40.18
N GLU A 132 -20.43 -1.51 -41.15
CA GLU A 132 -21.58 -0.90 -41.85
C GLU A 132 -22.74 -0.65 -40.88
N LYS A 133 -23.09 -1.67 -40.08
CA LYS A 133 -24.14 -1.57 -39.06
C LYS A 133 -23.66 -0.94 -37.76
N LYS A 134 -22.35 -0.69 -37.62
CA LYS A 134 -21.70 -0.19 -36.39
C LYS A 134 -22.04 -1.05 -35.17
N GLU A 135 -21.83 -2.35 -35.30
CA GLU A 135 -22.10 -3.34 -34.25
C GLU A 135 -20.89 -4.23 -33.97
N VAL A 136 -20.76 -4.64 -32.70
CA VAL A 136 -19.75 -5.58 -32.23
C VAL A 136 -20.42 -6.71 -31.47
N ILE A 137 -20.03 -7.94 -31.77
CA ILE A 137 -20.43 -9.13 -31.03
C ILE A 137 -19.28 -9.54 -30.13
N PHE A 138 -19.52 -9.48 -28.82
CA PHE A 138 -18.63 -10.00 -27.80
C PHE A 138 -19.04 -11.42 -27.44
N ARG A 139 -18.06 -12.29 -27.25
CA ARG A 139 -18.22 -13.66 -26.78
C ARG A 139 -17.39 -13.88 -25.53
N ARG A 140 -17.97 -14.55 -24.53
CA ARG A 140 -17.27 -14.96 -23.33
C ARG A 140 -16.33 -16.12 -23.66
N ILE A 141 -15.07 -15.98 -23.27
CA ILE A 141 -14.14 -17.10 -23.24
C ILE A 141 -14.53 -17.93 -22.02
N LYS A 142 -15.09 -19.13 -22.24
CA LYS A 142 -15.19 -20.12 -21.16
C LYS A 142 -13.77 -20.34 -20.64
N PRO A 143 -13.51 -20.23 -19.33
CA PRO A 143 -12.20 -20.57 -18.81
C PRO A 143 -11.95 -22.00 -19.25
N ILE A 144 -11.05 -22.18 -20.22
CA ILE A 144 -10.52 -23.50 -20.53
C ILE A 144 -10.02 -23.97 -19.18
N GLU A 145 -10.57 -25.09 -18.69
CA GLU A 145 -10.03 -25.77 -17.53
C GLU A 145 -8.55 -25.97 -17.82
N ARG A 146 -7.74 -25.06 -17.29
CA ARG A 146 -6.30 -25.16 -17.40
C ARG A 146 -6.02 -26.35 -16.53
N ASN A 147 -5.93 -27.51 -17.19
CA ASN A 147 -5.47 -28.75 -16.61
C ASN A 147 -4.23 -28.36 -15.80
N SER A 148 -4.38 -28.25 -14.48
CA SER A 148 -3.42 -27.61 -13.58
C SER A 148 -2.13 -28.44 -13.49
N LYS A 149 -2.07 -29.55 -14.24
CA LYS A 149 -0.91 -30.35 -14.61
C LYS A 149 0.12 -29.63 -15.49
N ARG A 150 0.01 -28.32 -15.77
CA ARG A 150 1.19 -27.53 -16.15
C ARG A 150 2.10 -27.41 -14.93
N LYS A 151 2.89 -28.48 -14.75
CA LYS A 151 4.05 -28.61 -13.87
C LYS A 151 4.65 -27.24 -13.66
N ARG A 152 4.63 -26.74 -12.42
CA ARG A 152 5.60 -25.75 -11.98
C ARG A 152 6.97 -26.37 -12.24
N ARG A 153 7.54 -26.15 -13.42
CA ARG A 153 8.95 -26.42 -13.71
C ARG A 153 9.77 -25.36 -12.99
N HIS A 154 9.67 -25.31 -11.66
CA HIS A 154 10.84 -24.99 -10.88
C HIS A 154 11.73 -26.23 -11.00
N LYS A 155 12.45 -26.34 -12.12
CA LYS A 155 13.68 -27.15 -12.11
C LYS A 155 14.50 -26.56 -10.97
N ARG A 156 14.78 -27.36 -9.93
CA ARG A 156 15.79 -26.99 -8.95
C ARG A 156 17.06 -26.74 -9.77
N LEU A 157 17.52 -25.50 -9.82
CA LEU A 157 18.81 -25.19 -10.45
C LEU A 157 19.85 -26.06 -9.78
N SER A 158 20.69 -26.74 -10.56
CA SER A 158 21.80 -27.54 -10.04
C SER A 158 22.69 -26.66 -9.17
N GLU A 159 23.35 -27.25 -8.18
CA GLU A 159 24.30 -26.52 -7.33
C GLU A 159 25.39 -25.86 -8.15
N GLU A 160 25.88 -26.55 -9.19
CA GLU A 160 26.82 -26.00 -10.17
C GLU A 160 26.30 -24.70 -10.82
N PHE A 161 25.03 -24.67 -11.25
CA PHE A 161 24.44 -23.48 -11.87
C PHE A 161 24.22 -22.35 -10.86
N LYS A 162 23.91 -22.66 -9.60
CA LYS A 162 23.81 -21.67 -8.52
C LYS A 162 25.17 -21.07 -8.15
N LEU A 163 26.24 -21.85 -8.26
CA LEU A 163 27.62 -21.42 -8.00
C LEU A 163 28.17 -20.56 -9.15
N LEU A 164 27.85 -20.93 -10.40
CA LEU A 164 28.23 -20.16 -11.59
C LEU A 164 27.48 -18.82 -11.69
N ALA A 165 26.30 -18.72 -11.05
CA ALA A 165 25.56 -17.48 -10.95
C ALA A 165 26.31 -16.48 -10.07
N LEU A 166 27.20 -15.69 -10.69
CA LEU A 166 27.84 -14.53 -10.10
C LEU A 166 26.76 -13.56 -9.62
N LYS A 167 26.33 -13.69 -8.36
CA LYS A 167 25.52 -12.66 -7.71
C LYS A 167 26.36 -11.39 -7.73
N ARG A 168 26.03 -10.48 -8.64
CA ARG A 168 26.60 -9.13 -8.71
C ARG A 168 26.50 -8.53 -7.31
N LYS A 169 27.62 -8.53 -6.57
CA LYS A 169 27.66 -8.01 -5.20
C LYS A 169 27.18 -6.57 -5.27
N LYS A 170 26.00 -6.29 -4.70
CA LYS A 170 25.49 -4.92 -4.61
C LYS A 170 26.61 -4.10 -3.95
N ARG A 171 27.16 -3.11 -4.66
CA ARG A 171 28.16 -2.19 -4.10
C ARG A 171 27.57 -1.64 -2.80
N LYS A 172 28.17 -2.00 -1.66
CA LYS A 172 27.76 -1.43 -0.37
C LYS A 172 27.94 0.09 -0.52
N ARG A 173 26.85 0.86 -0.38
CA ARG A 173 26.93 2.33 -0.40
C ARG A 173 27.83 2.74 0.76
N ILE A 174 29.07 3.15 0.45
CA ILE A 174 30.00 3.67 1.45
C ILE A 174 29.37 4.96 1.98
N ARG A 175 29.07 5.02 3.29
CA ARG A 175 28.54 6.24 3.92
C ARG A 175 29.64 7.31 3.90
N SER A 176 29.27 8.56 3.67
CA SER A 176 30.23 9.68 3.70
C SER A 176 30.95 9.75 5.05
N LYS A 177 32.22 10.20 5.07
CA LYS A 177 33.03 10.34 6.28
C LYS A 177 32.26 11.07 7.39
N ARG A 178 31.49 12.11 7.03
CA ARG A 178 30.60 12.86 7.92
C ARG A 178 29.50 12.02 8.59
N LYS A 179 28.84 11.09 7.87
CA LYS A 179 27.81 10.23 8.47
C LYS A 179 28.39 9.18 9.43
N ILE A 180 29.64 8.77 9.19
CA ILE A 180 30.36 7.86 10.08
C ILE A 180 30.74 8.60 11.36
N THR A 181 31.25 9.83 11.26
CA THR A 181 31.59 10.64 12.44
C THR A 181 30.36 11.00 13.27
N GLU A 182 29.25 11.41 12.64
CA GLU A 182 27.98 11.67 13.33
C GLU A 182 27.47 10.43 14.09
N ALA A 183 27.63 9.22 13.53
CA ALA A 183 27.27 7.98 14.20
C ALA A 183 28.19 7.67 15.40
N ILE A 184 29.50 7.87 15.24
CA ILE A 184 30.48 7.69 16.34
C ILE A 184 30.19 8.67 17.48
N ILE A 185 29.89 9.93 17.16
CA ILE A 185 29.53 10.97 18.14
C ILE A 185 28.25 10.58 18.88
N ARG A 186 27.21 10.12 18.17
CA ARG A 186 25.97 9.62 18.79
C ARG A 186 26.24 8.46 19.75
N MET A 187 27.06 7.49 19.35
CA MET A 187 27.43 6.36 20.21
C MET A 187 28.20 6.80 21.46
N LYS A 188 29.14 7.75 21.33
CA LYS A 188 29.84 8.33 22.48
C LYS A 188 28.89 9.09 23.41
N ASN A 189 27.93 9.83 22.86
CA ASN A 189 26.93 10.57 23.66
C ASN A 189 25.97 9.63 24.40
N LEU A 190 25.54 8.53 23.77
CA LEU A 190 24.76 7.47 24.43
C LEU A 190 25.54 6.83 25.58
N LYS A 191 26.82 6.49 25.34
CA LYS A 191 27.73 5.96 26.38
C LYS A 191 27.97 6.95 27.53
N ARG A 192 27.90 8.26 27.29
CA ARG A 192 28.00 9.31 28.33
C ARG A 192 26.71 9.51 29.13
N ARG A 193 25.55 9.12 28.59
CA ARG A 193 24.26 9.19 29.31
C ARG A 193 24.03 8.00 30.25
N LEU A 194 24.48 6.81 29.84
CA LEU A 194 24.40 5.58 30.64
C LEU A 194 25.05 5.59 32.05
N PRO A 195 26.11 6.37 32.38
CA PRO A 195 26.70 6.40 33.73
C PRO A 195 25.86 7.21 34.73
N GLN A 196 25.06 8.18 34.28
CA GLN A 196 24.25 9.01 35.17
C GLN A 196 23.00 8.29 35.70
N GLU A 197 22.47 7.29 34.97
CA GLU A 197 21.33 6.48 35.43
C GLU A 197 21.70 5.47 36.52
N LYS A 198 22.94 4.95 36.55
CA LYS A 198 23.37 3.97 37.56
C LYS A 198 23.68 4.59 38.93
N LEU A 199 23.95 5.88 39.02
CA LEU A 199 24.23 6.58 40.29
C LEU A 199 22.97 6.90 41.11
N ARG A 200 21.76 6.78 40.53
CA ARG A 200 20.49 7.13 41.23
C ARG A 200 19.79 5.96 41.92
N LEU A 201 20.34 4.74 41.90
CA LEU A 201 19.68 3.54 42.46
C LEU A 201 20.23 3.05 43.82
N ASN A 202 21.31 3.62 44.35
CA ASN A 202 21.77 3.27 45.71
C ASN A 202 21.21 4.24 46.76
N LYS A 203 19.90 4.17 47.01
CA LYS A 203 19.31 4.74 48.23
C LYS A 203 19.63 3.77 49.37
N GLN A 204 20.46 4.17 50.33
CA GLN A 204 20.83 3.33 51.47
C GLN A 204 19.57 2.92 52.25
N ARG A 205 19.45 1.64 52.61
CA ARG A 205 18.29 1.09 53.36
C ARG A 205 18.17 1.73 54.74
N SER A 206 16.93 2.02 55.16
CA SER A 206 16.59 2.57 56.47
C SER A 206 17.03 1.63 57.61
N ALA A 207 17.40 2.20 58.78
CA ALA A 207 17.82 1.46 59.97
C ALA A 207 16.78 0.42 60.45
N TYR A 208 15.49 0.64 60.18
CA TYR A 208 14.42 -0.32 60.45
C TYR A 208 14.50 -1.57 59.57
N GLN A 209 14.79 -1.40 58.26
CA GLN A 209 14.94 -2.50 57.31
C GLN A 209 16.17 -3.36 57.59
N LYS A 210 17.23 -2.79 58.19
CA LYS A 210 18.42 -3.54 58.64
C LYS A 210 18.16 -4.36 59.91
N ARG A 211 17.12 -4.03 60.68
CA ARG A 211 16.76 -4.72 61.94
C ARG A 211 15.95 -6.00 61.71
N LEU A 212 15.19 -6.07 60.61
CA LEU A 212 14.25 -7.16 60.29
C LEU A 212 14.89 -8.44 59.74
N TYR A 213 16.10 -8.36 59.18
CA TYR A 213 16.80 -9.51 58.62
C TYR A 213 18.15 -9.69 59.33
N ARG A 214 18.15 -10.34 60.49
CA ARG A 214 19.37 -10.95 61.06
C ARG A 214 19.51 -12.33 60.42
N LEU A 215 20.63 -12.56 59.73
CA LEU A 215 20.87 -13.76 58.92
C LEU A 215 21.37 -14.98 59.74
N ASP A 216 21.37 -14.91 61.08
CA ASP A 216 22.14 -15.83 61.91
C ASP A 216 21.31 -16.75 62.85
N VAL A 217 20.03 -17.00 62.57
CA VAL A 217 19.28 -18.02 63.33
C VAL A 217 18.67 -19.04 62.37
N LYS A 218 19.26 -20.24 62.32
CA LYS A 218 18.63 -21.43 61.73
C LYS A 218 17.58 -21.95 62.71
N PRO A 219 16.32 -22.16 62.30
CA PRO A 219 15.35 -22.87 63.13
C PRO A 219 15.69 -24.37 63.16
N GLU A 220 15.66 -24.96 64.36
CA GLU A 220 15.44 -26.39 64.60
C GLU A 220 13.95 -26.74 64.41
#